data_AF-A0A9X0L4Y3-F1
#
_entry.id   AF-A0A9X0L4Y3-F1
#
_cell.length_a   1.000
_cell.length_b   1.000
_cell.length_c   1.000
_cell.angle_alpha   90.00
_cell.angle_beta   90.00
_cell.angle_gamma   90.00
#
_symmetry.space_group_name_H-M   'P 1'
#
loop_
_entity.id
_entity.type
_entity.pdbx_description
1 polymer ?
#
loop_
_entity_poly.entity_id
_entity_poly.type
_entity_poly.pdbx_seq_one_letter_code
_entity_poly.pdbx_strand_id
1 'polypeptide(L)'
;MSQNRSFPGIVFTNRNTPTARAELAERFKQFHAAFLRKASCEEVLKVYTRAFVEWSMNPNTDVYQMELLFDEIYHASKIEDAEEQDSNE
;
A
#
# COMPACT_ATOMS: atom_id res chain seq x y z
N MET A 1 30.79 -33.15 -26.79
CA MET A 1 31.03 -31.78 -26.27
C MET A 1 29.93 -30.88 -26.80
N SER A 2 28.97 -30.52 -25.96
CA SER A 2 28.00 -29.45 -26.26
C SER A 2 27.74 -28.69 -24.97
N GLN A 3 28.44 -27.56 -24.81
CA GLN A 3 28.27 -26.64 -23.70
C GLN A 3 27.03 -25.80 -23.97
N ASN A 4 25.92 -26.08 -23.27
CA ASN A 4 24.82 -25.14 -23.18
C ASN A 4 25.12 -24.12 -22.09
N ARG A 5 25.18 -22.86 -22.53
CA ARG A 5 25.57 -21.68 -21.75
C ARG A 5 24.57 -21.43 -20.64
N SER A 6 25.05 -21.42 -19.41
CA SER A 6 24.31 -20.94 -18.24
C SER A 6 24.10 -19.43 -18.39
N PHE A 7 22.85 -18.98 -18.50
CA PHE A 7 22.55 -17.56 -18.41
C PHE A 7 22.71 -17.12 -16.95
N PRO A 8 23.45 -16.04 -16.66
CA PRO A 8 23.63 -15.55 -15.29
C PRO A 8 22.26 -15.15 -14.74
N GLY A 9 21.90 -15.81 -13.63
CA GLY A 9 20.57 -15.79 -13.05
C GLY A 9 20.03 -14.39 -12.84
N ILE A 10 18.93 -14.08 -13.52
CA ILE A 10 17.93 -13.17 -12.97
C ILE A 10 17.39 -13.88 -11.74
N VAL A 11 17.94 -13.54 -10.57
CA VAL A 11 17.35 -13.90 -9.30
C VAL A 11 16.04 -13.11 -9.24
N PHE A 12 14.94 -13.73 -9.68
CA PHE A 12 13.62 -13.30 -9.26
C PHE A 12 13.57 -13.48 -7.75
N THR A 13 14.03 -12.46 -7.02
CA THR A 13 13.78 -12.39 -5.60
C THR A 13 12.27 -12.35 -5.49
N ASN A 14 11.66 -13.45 -5.06
CA ASN A 14 10.25 -13.46 -4.73
C ASN A 14 10.13 -12.57 -3.50
N ARG A 15 9.98 -11.25 -3.71
CA ARG A 15 9.90 -10.23 -2.65
C ARG A 15 8.58 -10.31 -1.89
N ASN A 16 7.70 -11.25 -2.25
CA ASN A 16 6.45 -11.49 -1.57
C ASN A 16 6.63 -12.43 -0.35
N THR A 17 7.62 -12.14 0.51
CA THR A 17 7.85 -12.89 1.75
C THR A 17 7.18 -12.20 2.94
N PRO A 18 6.86 -12.93 4.02
CA PRO A 18 6.34 -12.31 5.25
C PRO A 18 7.25 -11.19 5.78
N THR A 19 8.56 -11.39 5.74
CA THR A 19 9.55 -10.39 6.16
C THR A 19 9.48 -9.12 5.32
N ALA A 20 9.48 -9.25 3.98
CA ALA A 20 9.40 -8.10 3.09
C ALA A 20 8.07 -7.35 3.23
N ARG A 21 6.97 -8.06 3.51
CA ARG A 21 5.68 -7.44 3.82
C ARG A 21 5.72 -6.66 5.13
N ALA A 22 6.33 -7.22 6.18
CA ALA A 22 6.49 -6.55 7.47
C ALA A 22 7.38 -5.30 7.35
N GLU A 23 8.50 -5.39 6.64
CA GLU A 23 9.38 -4.25 6.35
C GLU A 23 8.65 -3.16 5.57
N LEU A 24 7.85 -3.53 4.57
CA LEU A 24 7.06 -2.57 3.81
C LEU A 24 6.01 -1.88 4.69
N ALA A 25 5.30 -2.63 5.52
CA ALA A 25 4.31 -2.08 6.45
C ALA A 25 4.97 -1.10 7.45
N GLU A 26 6.13 -1.44 7.98
CA GLU A 26 6.88 -0.56 8.88
C GLU A 26 7.33 0.73 8.18
N ARG A 27 7.81 0.63 6.93
CA ARG A 27 8.15 1.82 6.13
C ARG A 27 6.94 2.72 5.88
N PHE A 28 5.75 2.17 5.64
CA PHE A 28 4.52 2.96 5.52
C PHE A 28 4.18 3.70 6.80
N LYS A 29 4.25 3.03 7.96
CA LYS A 29 4.01 3.64 9.28
C LYS A 29 4.98 4.78 9.55
N GLN A 30 6.27 4.56 9.31
CA GLN A 30 7.31 5.57 9.50
C GLN A 30 7.12 6.77 8.57
N PHE A 31 6.78 6.53 7.30
CA PHE A 31 6.46 7.60 6.35
C PHE A 31 5.25 8.41 6.80
N HIS A 32 4.15 7.74 7.15
CA HIS A 32 2.91 8.38 7.61
C HIS A 32 3.17 9.27 8.82
N ALA A 33 3.79 8.72 9.87
CA ALA A 33 4.13 9.45 11.09
C ALA A 33 5.10 10.62 10.82
N ALA A 34 6.08 10.43 9.93
CA ALA A 34 7.00 11.48 9.57
C ALA A 34 6.33 12.62 8.78
N PHE A 35 5.35 12.30 7.94
CA PHE A 35 4.63 13.26 7.11
C PHE A 35 3.60 14.05 7.93
N LEU A 36 2.83 13.41 8.81
CA LEU A 36 1.91 14.08 9.73
C LEU A 36 2.60 15.08 10.67
N ARG A 37 3.89 14.90 10.98
CA ARG A 37 4.65 15.90 11.77
C ARG A 37 4.83 17.24 11.04
N LYS A 38 4.61 17.29 9.72
CA LYS A 38 4.89 18.44 8.86
C LYS A 38 3.68 18.91 8.05
N ALA A 39 2.67 18.07 7.91
CA ALA A 39 1.50 18.28 7.04
C ALA A 39 0.21 17.99 7.82
N SER A 40 -0.88 18.63 7.42
CA SER A 40 -2.21 18.35 7.98
C SER A 40 -2.73 16.99 7.50
N CYS A 41 -3.72 16.43 8.21
CA CYS A 41 -4.39 15.19 7.79
C CYS A 41 -4.97 15.31 6.37
N GLU A 42 -5.51 16.47 6.00
CA GLU A 42 -6.05 16.70 4.65
C GLU A 42 -4.97 16.61 3.57
N GLU A 43 -3.78 17.15 3.82
CA GLU A 43 -2.65 17.06 2.90
C GLU A 43 -2.16 15.63 2.75
N VAL A 44 -2.13 14.87 3.85
CA VAL A 44 -1.78 13.45 3.84
C VAL A 44 -2.77 12.64 3.01
N LEU A 45 -4.07 12.86 3.18
CA LEU A 45 -5.12 12.20 2.40
C LEU A 45 -4.98 12.52 0.90
N LYS A 46 -4.74 13.78 0.53
CA LYS A 46 -4.51 14.16 -0.88
C LYS A 46 -3.35 13.39 -1.52
N VAL A 47 -2.25 13.22 -0.77
CA VAL A 47 -1.08 12.46 -1.25
C VAL A 47 -1.43 10.99 -1.46
N TYR A 48 -2.12 10.36 -0.51
CA TYR A 48 -2.54 8.96 -0.65
C TYR A 48 -3.55 8.77 -1.80
N THR A 49 -4.57 9.62 -1.91
CA THR A 49 -5.55 9.55 -3.01
C THR A 49 -4.86 9.64 -4.36
N ARG A 50 -3.92 10.60 -4.53
CA ARG A 50 -3.16 10.72 -5.77
C ARG A 50 -2.36 9.45 -6.07
N ALA A 51 -1.66 8.90 -5.07
CA ALA A 51 -0.87 7.68 -5.24
C ALA A 51 -1.75 6.48 -5.63
N PHE A 52 -2.94 6.32 -5.05
CA PHE A 52 -3.87 5.25 -5.41
C PHE A 52 -4.41 5.37 -6.84
N VAL A 53 -4.73 6.59 -7.29
CA VAL A 53 -5.16 6.83 -8.67
C VAL A 53 -4.01 6.54 -9.66
N GLU A 54 -2.79 7.00 -9.36
CA GLU A 54 -1.64 6.68 -10.21
C GLU A 54 -1.36 5.17 -10.24
N TRP A 55 -1.55 4.48 -9.12
CA TRP A 55 -1.36 3.03 -9.03
C TRP A 55 -2.44 2.23 -9.78
N SER A 56 -3.70 2.65 -9.73
CA SER A 56 -4.81 2.00 -10.47
C SER A 56 -4.69 2.16 -11.99
N MET A 57 -4.06 3.24 -12.45
CA MET A 57 -3.79 3.48 -13.87
C MET A 57 -2.54 2.76 -14.39
N ASN A 58 -1.72 2.16 -13.51
CA ASN A 58 -0.52 1.43 -13.93
C ASN A 58 -0.92 0.07 -14.54
N PRO A 59 -0.51 -0.25 -15.77
CA PRO A 59 -0.91 -1.48 -16.46
C PRO A 59 -0.35 -2.77 -15.81
N ASN A 60 0.60 -2.65 -14.89
CA ASN A 60 1.15 -3.79 -14.15
C ASN A 60 0.46 -4.02 -12.80
N THR A 61 -0.47 -3.15 -12.43
CA THR A 61 -1.28 -3.31 -11.23
C THR A 61 -2.45 -4.22 -11.52
N ASP A 62 -2.66 -5.20 -10.65
CA ASP A 62 -3.86 -6.03 -10.69
C ASP A 62 -5.06 -5.21 -10.20
N VAL A 63 -6.04 -5.00 -11.08
CA VAL A 63 -7.26 -4.24 -10.81
C VAL A 63 -8.04 -4.85 -9.63
N TYR A 64 -8.07 -6.17 -9.51
CA TYR A 64 -8.78 -6.83 -8.42
C TYR A 64 -8.16 -6.52 -7.05
N GLN A 65 -6.82 -6.41 -6.98
CA GLN A 65 -6.14 -6.00 -5.74
C GLN A 65 -6.43 -4.53 -5.39
N MET A 66 -6.65 -3.67 -6.38
CA MET A 66 -7.06 -2.27 -6.14
C MET A 66 -8.50 -2.16 -5.66
N GLU A 67 -9.41 -2.97 -6.19
CA GLU A 67 -10.80 -3.06 -5.72
C GLU A 67 -10.86 -3.49 -4.25
N LEU A 68 -10.13 -4.56 -3.88
CA LEU A 68 -10.05 -5.00 -2.48
C LEU A 68 -9.53 -3.92 -1.54
N LEU A 69 -8.52 -3.15 -1.96
CA LEU A 69 -7.99 -2.05 -1.16
C LEU A 69 -9.02 -0.92 -1.00
N PHE A 70 -9.75 -0.59 -2.06
CA PHE A 70 -10.78 0.44 -2.02
C PHE A 70 -11.92 0.03 -1.07
N ASP A 71 -12.38 -1.21 -1.17
CA ASP A 71 -13.42 -1.74 -0.29
C ASP A 71 -12.99 -1.71 1.18
N GLU A 72 -11.74 -2.07 1.48
CA GLU A 72 -11.19 -2.02 2.83
C GLU A 72 -11.13 -0.58 3.38
N ILE A 73 -10.68 0.39 2.57
CA ILE A 73 -10.66 1.81 2.97
C ILE A 73 -12.08 2.32 3.21
N TYR A 74 -13.02 1.98 2.33
CA TYR A 74 -14.42 2.37 2.47
C TYR A 74 -15.05 1.76 3.73
N HIS A 75 -14.77 0.48 4.00
CA HIS A 75 -15.24 -0.20 5.21
C HIS A 75 -14.64 0.43 6.48
N ALA A 76 -13.33 0.68 6.49
CA ALA A 76 -12.64 1.31 7.61
C ALA A 76 -13.21 2.71 7.91
N SER A 77 -13.48 3.52 6.88
CA SER A 77 -14.06 4.86 7.10
C SER A 77 -15.46 4.78 7.73
N LYS A 78 -16.24 3.73 7.42
CA LYS A 78 -17.57 3.54 8.04
C LYS A 78 -17.50 3.10 9.49
N ILE A 79 -16.46 2.38 9.88
CA ILE A 79 -16.22 2.03 11.29
C ILE A 79 -15.81 3.28 12.06
N GLU A 80 -14.87 4.08 11.55
CA GLU A 80 -14.45 5.33 12.19
C GLU A 80 -15.63 6.30 12.35
N ASP A 81 -16.45 6.47 11.30
CA ASP A 81 -17.68 7.28 11.35
C ASP A 81 -18.68 6.79 12.42
N ALA A 82 -18.74 5.48 12.69
CA ALA A 82 -19.65 4.87 13.66
C ALA A 82 -19.13 4.97 15.10
N GLU A 83 -17.83 4.79 15.31
CA GLU A 83 -17.18 4.95 16.63
C GLU A 83 -17.23 6.40 17.13
N GLU A 84 -17.20 7.39 16.23
CA GLU A 84 -17.40 8.81 16.58
C GLU A 84 -18.83 9.12 17.04
N GLN A 85 -19.84 8.36 16.59
CA GLN A 85 -21.24 8.55 17.00
C GLN A 85 -21.56 7.96 18.37
N ASP A 86 -20.97 6.81 18.72
CA ASP A 86 -21.15 6.16 20.03
C ASP A 86 -20.39 6.87 21.17
N SER A 87 -19.47 7.78 20.85
CA SER A 87 -18.67 8.53 21.82
C SER A 87 -19.38 9.77 22.41
N ASN A 88 -20.63 10.02 22.01
CA ASN A 88 -21.39 11.24 22.33
C ASN A 88 -22.72 10.99 23.11
N GLU A 89 -22.91 9.80 23.69
CA GLU A 89 -23.99 9.51 24.66
C GLU A 89 -23.55 9.66 26.13
#